data_AF-A0A6J3LQS6-F1
#
_entry.id   AF-A0A6J3LQS6-F1
#
_cell.length_a   1.000
_cell.length_b   1.000
_cell.length_c   1.000
_cell.angle_alpha   90.00
_cell.angle_beta   90.00
_cell.angle_gamma   90.00
#
_symmetry.space_group_name_H-M   'P 1'
#
loop_
_entity.id
_entity.type
_entity.pdbx_description
1 polymer ?
#
loop_
_entity_poly.entity_id
_entity_poly.type
_entity_poly.pdbx_seq_one_letter_code
_entity_poly.pdbx_strand_id
1 'polypeptide(L)'
;LFAMDVKAEALFPPQRGGIEIPLTQVWQSLSSDLAKSFEVGYTELRTKDRMYCYDQSRSIFTPSTCISDGQVACPKSCRTTRVICTSRSHTGDCIANDALQRLIGTPTSEQWQRCFKCKRFLELLRDCNDMTLLTLLLFYRCPCGAQFCYICGYKWHACPCPQRDKHRLYDIAP
;
A
#
# COMPACT_ATOMS: atom_id res chain seq x y z
N LEU A 1 10.10 43.07 9.16
CA LEU A 1 9.86 42.16 10.30
C LEU A 1 9.37 40.83 9.74
N PHE A 2 10.27 39.86 9.59
CA PHE A 2 9.91 38.47 9.24
C PHE A 2 9.43 37.77 10.51
N ALA A 3 8.21 38.07 10.95
CA ALA A 3 7.51 37.19 11.86
C ALA A 3 7.01 36.00 11.02
N MET A 4 7.91 35.05 10.76
CA MET A 4 7.56 33.82 10.06
C MET A 4 6.76 32.95 11.02
N ASP A 5 5.45 33.20 11.06
CA ASP A 5 4.53 32.19 11.57
C ASP A 5 4.43 31.11 10.50
N VAL A 6 5.32 30.11 10.59
CA VAL A 6 5.38 28.92 9.72
C VAL A 6 4.06 28.12 9.76
N LYS A 7 3.09 28.55 10.58
CA LYS A 7 1.74 27.99 10.66
C LYS A 7 0.75 28.60 9.66
N ALA A 8 1.03 29.77 9.08
CA ALA A 8 0.13 30.38 8.12
C ALA A 8 0.38 29.79 6.72
N GLU A 9 -0.21 28.62 6.44
CA GLU A 9 -0.16 27.96 5.13
C GLU A 9 -0.59 28.91 3.99
N ALA A 10 -1.52 29.84 4.28
CA ALA A 10 -1.97 30.87 3.34
C ALA A 10 -0.90 31.90 2.92
N LEU A 11 0.21 32.01 3.66
CA LEU A 11 1.31 32.93 3.38
C LEU A 11 2.52 32.22 2.76
N PHE A 12 2.36 30.96 2.38
CA PHE A 12 3.40 30.14 1.75
C PHE A 12 3.25 30.10 0.22
N PRO A 13 4.36 30.17 -0.54
CA PRO A 13 5.73 30.45 -0.08
C PRO A 13 5.92 31.92 0.29
N PRO A 14 6.89 32.25 1.16
CA PRO A 14 7.22 33.64 1.48
C PRO A 14 7.69 34.39 0.23
N GLN A 15 7.01 35.49 -0.08
CA GLN A 15 7.27 36.31 -1.26
C GLN A 15 7.58 37.76 -0.87
N ARG A 16 8.43 38.42 -1.65
CA ARG A 16 8.66 39.86 -1.61
C ARG A 16 8.45 40.45 -3.00
N GLY A 17 7.41 41.27 -3.16
CA GLY A 17 7.08 41.86 -4.46
C GLY A 17 6.71 40.83 -5.54
N GLY A 18 6.10 39.70 -5.14
CA GLY A 18 5.73 38.60 -6.03
C GLY A 18 6.88 37.63 -6.36
N ILE A 19 8.09 37.87 -5.85
CA ILE A 19 9.23 36.97 -6.04
C ILE A 19 9.43 36.15 -4.77
N GLU A 20 9.55 34.82 -4.93
CA GLU A 20 9.87 33.92 -3.81
C GLU A 20 11.24 34.26 -3.21
N ILE A 21 11.28 34.33 -1.89
CA ILE A 21 12.48 34.71 -1.16
C ILE A 21 13.40 33.49 -1.04
N PRO A 22 14.66 33.55 -1.49
CA PRO A 22 15.58 32.42 -1.38
C PRO A 22 15.80 32.01 0.07
N LEU A 23 15.67 30.71 0.37
CA LEU A 23 15.88 30.13 1.70
C LEU A 23 17.24 30.53 2.30
N THR A 24 18.27 30.62 1.48
CA THR A 24 19.64 30.95 1.88
C THR A 24 19.74 32.33 2.54
N GLN A 25 18.95 33.32 2.10
CA GLN A 25 18.92 34.65 2.71
C GLN A 25 18.21 34.66 4.06
N VAL A 26 17.18 33.82 4.20
CA VAL A 26 16.42 33.69 5.44
C VAL A 26 17.28 32.99 6.50
N TRP A 27 17.97 31.91 6.14
CA TRP A 27 18.77 31.10 7.06
C TRP A 27 19.91 31.86 7.74
N GLN A 28 20.56 32.81 7.07
CA GLN A 28 21.65 33.60 7.65
C GLN A 28 21.22 34.47 8.84
N SER A 29 19.92 34.74 8.97
CA SER A 29 19.37 35.61 10.02
C SER A 29 18.68 34.83 11.15
N LEU A 30 18.62 33.49 11.07
CA LEU A 30 17.93 32.65 12.06
C LEU A 30 18.92 31.99 13.02
N SER A 31 18.49 31.74 14.26
CA SER A 31 19.21 30.83 15.14
C SER A 31 19.18 29.40 14.57
N SER A 32 20.16 28.57 14.94
CA SER A 32 20.28 27.18 14.45
C SER A 32 18.98 26.37 14.62
N ASP A 33 18.31 26.50 15.78
CA ASP A 33 17.07 25.76 16.05
C ASP A 33 15.88 26.27 15.22
N LEU A 34 15.82 27.58 14.99
CA LEU A 34 14.78 28.19 14.17
C LEU A 34 15.00 27.87 12.68
N ALA A 35 16.24 27.86 12.21
CA ALA A 35 16.59 27.46 10.85
C ALA A 35 16.16 26.01 10.56
N LYS A 36 16.46 25.06 11.47
CA LYS A 36 16.01 23.66 11.34
C LYS A 36 14.49 23.54 11.30
N SER A 37 13.79 24.23 12.19
CA SER A 37 12.32 24.20 12.24
C SER A 37 11.71 24.80 10.98
N PHE A 38 12.31 25.86 10.46
CA PHE A 38 11.90 26.50 9.21
C PHE A 38 12.14 25.60 8.00
N GLU A 39 13.27 24.90 7.92
CA GLU A 39 13.56 23.95 6.83
C GLU A 39 12.56 22.79 6.80
N VAL A 40 12.22 22.23 7.97
CA VAL A 40 11.20 21.18 8.09
C VAL A 40 9.84 21.71 7.65
N GLY A 41 9.39 22.85 8.16
CA GLY A 41 8.09 23.44 7.82
C GLY A 41 8.01 23.89 6.36
N TYR A 42 9.08 24.43 5.79
CA TYR A 42 9.14 24.80 4.38
C TYR A 42 9.05 23.58 3.47
N THR A 43 9.79 22.51 3.81
CA THR A 43 9.73 21.25 3.06
C THR A 43 8.35 20.61 3.16
N GLU A 44 7.76 20.62 4.35
CA GLU A 44 6.39 20.17 4.60
C GLU A 44 5.41 20.91 3.69
N LEU A 45 5.31 22.24 3.81
CA LEU A 45 4.34 23.05 3.08
C LEU A 45 4.53 23.01 1.55
N ARG A 46 5.77 22.85 1.07
CA ARG A 46 6.08 22.69 -0.36
C ARG A 46 5.79 21.28 -0.89
N THR A 47 5.72 20.29 -0.01
CA THR A 47 5.34 18.93 -0.41
C THR A 47 3.85 18.90 -0.70
N LYS A 48 3.46 18.37 -1.86
CA LYS A 48 2.06 18.26 -2.27
C LYS A 48 1.35 17.14 -1.50
N ASP A 49 1.88 15.92 -1.61
CA ASP A 49 1.33 14.73 -0.96
C ASP A 49 2.00 14.53 0.41
N ARG A 50 1.76 15.49 1.31
CA ARG A 50 2.32 15.47 2.67
C ARG A 50 1.86 14.22 3.40
N MET A 51 2.80 13.59 4.07
CA MET A 51 2.51 12.51 4.99
C MET A 51 2.88 12.91 6.41
N TYR A 52 2.07 12.42 7.33
CA TYR A 52 2.23 12.64 8.75
C TYR A 52 2.29 11.31 9.46
N CYS A 53 2.97 11.28 10.60
CA CYS A 53 2.91 10.14 11.50
C CYS A 53 1.47 9.91 11.96
N TYR A 54 1.03 8.64 11.95
CA TYR A 54 -0.32 8.27 12.43
C TYR A 54 -0.55 8.61 13.92
N ASP A 55 0.51 8.85 14.68
CA ASP A 55 0.44 9.27 16.07
C ASP A 55 -0.10 10.71 16.16
N GLN A 56 -1.42 10.79 16.38
CA GLN A 56 -2.17 12.05 16.47
C GLN A 56 -1.63 13.01 17.54
N SER A 57 -0.95 12.50 18.57
CA SER A 57 -0.35 13.33 19.62
C SER A 57 0.83 14.18 19.12
N ARG A 58 1.43 13.80 17.99
CA ARG A 58 2.64 14.44 17.47
C ARG A 58 2.50 14.94 16.03
N SER A 59 1.62 14.37 15.21
CA SER A 59 1.33 14.78 13.81
C SER A 59 2.57 15.31 13.08
N ILE A 60 3.66 14.54 13.13
CA ILE A 60 4.97 14.96 12.63
C ILE A 60 5.02 14.71 11.14
N PHE A 61 5.37 15.73 10.37
CA PHE A 61 5.63 15.59 8.94
C PHE A 61 6.73 14.57 8.68
N THR A 62 6.45 13.64 7.77
CA THR A 62 7.39 12.61 7.34
C THR A 62 7.69 12.78 5.86
N PRO A 63 8.93 13.15 5.49
CA PRO A 63 9.30 13.33 4.09
C PRO A 63 9.24 11.99 3.34
N SER A 64 8.99 12.07 2.03
CA SER A 64 8.88 10.89 1.16
C SER A 64 10.16 10.05 1.09
N THR A 65 11.31 10.65 1.39
CA THR A 65 12.60 9.95 1.52
C THR A 65 12.63 8.92 2.66
N CYS A 66 11.73 9.02 3.64
CA CYS A 66 11.60 8.05 4.72
C CYS A 66 10.68 6.87 4.39
N ILE A 67 10.12 6.81 3.16
CA ILE A 67 9.27 5.70 2.73
C ILE A 67 10.14 4.50 2.35
N SER A 68 9.83 3.35 2.94
CA SER A 68 10.38 2.05 2.57
C SER A 68 9.26 1.01 2.59
N ASP A 69 9.16 0.18 1.55
CA ASP A 69 8.14 -0.88 1.44
C ASP A 69 6.69 -0.42 1.70
N GLY A 70 6.34 0.79 1.23
CA GLY A 70 5.00 1.37 1.42
C GLY A 70 4.69 1.75 2.87
N GLN A 71 5.71 1.92 3.69
CA GLN A 71 5.63 2.34 5.09
C GLN A 71 6.59 3.49 5.35
N VAL A 72 6.28 4.34 6.32
CA VAL A 72 7.13 5.47 6.71
C VAL A 72 7.41 5.45 8.21
N ALA A 73 8.68 5.49 8.58
CA ALA A 73 9.10 5.54 9.97
C ALA A 73 9.06 6.98 10.49
N CYS A 74 8.43 7.19 11.64
CA CYS A 74 8.40 8.49 12.28
C CYS A 74 9.75 8.82 12.91
N PRO A 75 10.37 9.97 12.58
CA PRO A 75 11.71 10.31 13.04
C PRO A 75 11.80 10.52 14.56
N LYS A 76 10.69 10.83 15.26
CA LYS A 76 10.72 11.13 16.71
C LYS A 76 10.01 10.11 17.60
N SER A 77 9.24 9.17 17.05
CA SER A 77 8.44 8.24 17.87
C SER A 77 8.72 6.76 17.59
N CYS A 78 9.63 6.43 16.66
CA CYS A 78 9.91 5.06 16.23
C CYS A 78 8.66 4.27 15.78
N ARG A 79 7.57 4.99 15.49
CA ARG A 79 6.30 4.44 15.02
C ARG A 79 6.30 4.41 13.51
N THR A 80 5.73 3.37 12.94
CA THR A 80 5.65 3.21 11.48
C THR A 80 4.21 3.43 11.01
N THR A 81 4.05 4.27 10.00
CA THR A 81 2.77 4.59 9.35
C THR A 81 2.70 3.89 8.00
N ARG A 82 1.54 3.32 7.64
CA ARG A 82 1.32 2.75 6.31
C ARG A 82 0.95 3.88 5.34
N VAL A 83 1.64 3.98 4.20
CA VAL A 83 1.42 5.07 3.24
C VAL A 83 0.00 5.07 2.69
N ILE A 84 -0.56 3.89 2.40
CA ILE A 84 -1.86 3.75 1.73
C ILE A 84 -3.02 4.28 2.59
N CYS A 85 -3.05 3.94 3.87
CA CYS A 85 -4.16 4.27 4.76
C CYS A 85 -3.83 5.31 5.83
N THR A 86 -2.58 5.78 5.88
CA THR A 86 -2.06 6.72 6.89
C THR A 86 -2.23 6.27 8.35
N SER A 87 -2.56 4.99 8.56
CA SER A 87 -2.72 4.40 9.89
C SER A 87 -1.44 3.74 10.38
N ARG A 88 -1.47 3.21 11.60
CA ARG A 88 -0.43 2.31 12.11
C ARG A 88 -0.10 1.24 11.07
N SER A 89 1.19 1.01 10.86
CA SER A 89 1.66 -0.05 9.97
C SER A 89 1.13 -1.41 10.43
N HIS A 90 0.73 -2.20 9.44
CA HIS A 90 0.14 -3.51 9.64
C HIS A 90 0.67 -4.48 8.58
N THR A 91 0.67 -5.75 8.94
CA THR A 91 0.93 -6.85 8.01
C THR A 91 -0.37 -7.22 7.28
N GLY A 92 -0.23 -7.87 6.13
CA GLY A 92 -1.38 -8.26 5.30
C GLY A 92 -1.99 -7.11 4.51
N ASP A 93 -3.21 -7.35 4.04
CA ASP A 93 -3.91 -6.46 3.12
C ASP A 93 -4.43 -5.23 3.82
N CYS A 94 -4.29 -4.09 3.15
CA CYS A 94 -4.88 -2.85 3.60
C CYS A 94 -6.32 -2.78 3.08
N ILE A 95 -7.28 -2.67 3.99
CA ILE A 95 -8.71 -2.56 3.64
C ILE A 95 -8.96 -1.28 2.82
N ALA A 96 -8.24 -0.20 3.12
CA ALA A 96 -8.33 1.06 2.38
C ALA A 96 -7.56 1.07 1.04
N ASN A 97 -6.93 -0.05 0.64
CA ASN A 97 -6.31 -0.14 -0.67
C ASN A 97 -7.36 -0.43 -1.74
N ASP A 98 -7.98 0.62 -2.28
CA ASP A 98 -9.02 0.51 -3.31
C ASP A 98 -8.60 -0.31 -4.53
N ALA A 99 -7.35 -0.18 -4.99
CA ALA A 99 -6.87 -0.95 -6.14
C ALA A 99 -6.86 -2.46 -5.83
N LEU A 100 -6.42 -2.82 -4.63
CA LEU A 100 -6.48 -4.20 -4.15
C LEU A 100 -7.93 -4.67 -3.94
N GLN A 101 -8.80 -3.83 -3.37
CA GLN A 101 -10.20 -4.18 -3.17
C GLN A 101 -10.92 -4.39 -4.51
N ARG A 102 -10.64 -3.56 -5.52
CA ARG A 102 -11.15 -3.76 -6.88
C ARG A 102 -10.64 -5.07 -7.45
N LEU A 103 -9.35 -5.35 -7.36
CA LEU A 103 -8.78 -6.61 -7.85
C LEU A 103 -9.37 -7.85 -7.15
N ILE A 104 -9.65 -7.77 -5.84
CA ILE A 104 -10.32 -8.85 -5.08
C ILE A 104 -11.80 -8.95 -5.47
N GLY A 105 -12.46 -7.81 -5.70
CA GLY A 105 -13.89 -7.72 -5.99
C GLY A 105 -14.25 -7.99 -7.45
N THR A 106 -13.27 -7.96 -8.38
CA THR A 106 -13.49 -8.34 -9.76
C THR A 106 -13.88 -9.82 -9.82
N PRO A 107 -15.04 -10.15 -10.40
CA PRO A 107 -15.43 -11.54 -10.57
C PRO A 107 -14.37 -12.34 -11.32
N THR A 108 -14.24 -13.62 -11.00
CA THR A 108 -13.31 -14.60 -11.59
C THR A 108 -13.45 -14.78 -13.11
N SER A 109 -14.33 -14.00 -13.76
CA SER A 109 -14.35 -13.83 -15.22
C SER A 109 -13.02 -13.33 -15.76
N GLU A 110 -12.30 -12.52 -14.98
CA GLU A 110 -10.87 -12.30 -15.19
C GLU A 110 -10.14 -13.44 -14.47
N GLN A 111 -9.30 -14.17 -15.21
CA GLN A 111 -8.71 -15.47 -14.89
C GLN A 111 -7.72 -15.42 -13.71
N TRP A 112 -8.12 -14.91 -12.55
CA TRP A 112 -7.26 -14.71 -11.40
C TRP A 112 -7.86 -15.35 -10.16
N GLN A 113 -7.02 -16.05 -9.40
CA GLN A 113 -7.37 -16.59 -8.08
C GLN A 113 -6.31 -16.26 -7.05
N ARG A 114 -6.72 -16.11 -5.78
CA ARG A 114 -5.85 -15.76 -4.68
C ARG A 114 -5.63 -16.94 -3.73
N CYS A 115 -4.38 -17.24 -3.43
CA CYS A 115 -4.06 -18.26 -2.45
C CYS A 115 -4.60 -17.88 -1.06
N PHE A 116 -5.44 -18.73 -0.47
CA PHE A 116 -6.01 -18.46 0.86
C PHE A 116 -4.95 -18.29 1.95
N LYS A 117 -3.79 -18.94 1.80
CA LYS A 117 -2.68 -18.95 2.76
C LYS A 117 -1.72 -17.77 2.58
N CYS A 118 -1.06 -17.65 1.43
CA CYS A 118 -0.02 -16.64 1.21
C CYS A 118 -0.51 -15.39 0.48
N LYS A 119 -1.78 -15.36 0.07
CA LYS A 119 -2.43 -14.20 -0.56
C LYS A 119 -1.84 -13.77 -1.91
N ARG A 120 -0.98 -14.58 -2.52
CA ARG A 120 -0.48 -14.40 -3.90
C ARG A 120 -1.60 -14.58 -4.92
N PHE A 121 -1.64 -13.72 -5.93
CA PHE A 121 -2.51 -13.84 -7.09
C PHE A 121 -1.94 -14.82 -8.11
N LEU A 122 -2.83 -15.55 -8.78
CA LEU A 122 -2.52 -16.61 -9.72
C LEU A 122 -3.36 -16.42 -10.97
N GLU A 123 -2.70 -16.25 -12.10
CA GLU A 123 -3.37 -16.23 -13.40
C GLU A 123 -3.62 -17.66 -13.89
N LEU A 124 -4.82 -17.92 -14.44
CA LEU A 124 -5.05 -19.10 -15.25
C LEU A 124 -4.53 -18.79 -16.65
N LEU A 125 -3.45 -19.44 -17.07
CA LEU A 125 -3.01 -19.38 -18.46
C LEU A 125 -3.93 -20.29 -19.28
N ARG A 126 -4.74 -19.70 -20.16
CA ARG A 126 -5.39 -20.44 -21.24
C ARG A 126 -4.48 -20.43 -22.45
N ASP A 127 -3.77 -21.53 -22.67
CA ASP A 127 -3.28 -21.82 -24.01
C ASP A 127 -4.50 -22.18 -24.87
N CYS A 128 -4.69 -21.45 -25.97
CA CYS A 128 -5.72 -21.72 -26.97
C CYS A 128 -5.46 -23.11 -27.57
N ASN A 129 -6.08 -24.15 -27.00
CA ASN A 129 -6.76 -25.22 -27.71
C ASN A 129 -7.38 -26.20 -26.69
N ASP A 130 -8.63 -26.54 -26.94
CA ASP A 130 -9.47 -27.52 -26.25
C ASP A 130 -10.00 -27.20 -24.84
N MET A 131 -11.32 -26.95 -24.82
CA MET A 131 -12.23 -26.94 -23.67
C MET A 131 -12.03 -28.10 -22.67
N THR A 132 -11.36 -29.18 -23.08
CA THR A 132 -11.13 -30.40 -22.31
C THR A 132 -10.12 -30.21 -21.17
N LEU A 133 -9.13 -29.33 -21.31
CA LEU A 133 -8.12 -29.02 -20.27
C LEU A 133 -8.69 -28.13 -19.15
N LEU A 134 -9.79 -27.42 -19.42
CA LEU A 134 -10.52 -26.57 -18.47
C LEU A 134 -11.14 -27.38 -17.31
N THR A 135 -11.32 -28.69 -17.48
CA THR A 135 -11.90 -29.58 -16.46
C THR A 135 -10.86 -30.08 -15.43
N LEU A 136 -9.56 -29.94 -15.72
CA LEU A 136 -8.47 -30.47 -14.88
C LEU A 136 -7.85 -29.44 -13.92
N LEU A 137 -8.17 -28.15 -14.03
CA LEU A 137 -7.56 -27.08 -13.21
C LEU A 137 -8.44 -26.65 -12.03
N LEU A 138 -9.09 -27.60 -11.35
CA LEU A 138 -9.74 -27.30 -10.08
C LEU A 138 -8.75 -27.32 -8.92
N PHE A 139 -7.69 -28.13 -9.00
CA PHE A 139 -6.64 -28.20 -7.99
C PHE A 139 -5.51 -27.25 -8.33
N TYR A 140 -5.16 -26.37 -7.40
CA TYR A 140 -3.95 -25.57 -7.52
C TYR A 140 -3.04 -25.77 -6.31
N ARG A 141 -1.75 -26.01 -6.58
CA ARG A 141 -0.68 -26.05 -5.57
C ARG A 141 0.16 -24.78 -5.67
N CYS A 142 0.04 -23.92 -4.67
CA CYS A 142 0.82 -22.71 -4.57
C CYS A 142 2.29 -23.02 -4.22
N PRO A 143 3.26 -22.21 -4.69
CA PRO A 143 4.66 -22.29 -4.26
C PRO A 143 4.87 -22.22 -2.73
N CYS A 144 3.91 -21.67 -1.98
CA CYS A 144 3.94 -21.70 -0.51
C CYS A 144 3.50 -23.05 0.10
N GLY A 145 3.26 -24.07 -0.73
CA GLY A 145 2.79 -25.41 -0.37
C GLY A 145 1.29 -25.54 -0.14
N ALA A 146 0.51 -24.46 -0.24
CA ALA A 146 -0.94 -24.52 -0.04
C ALA A 146 -1.65 -25.17 -1.24
N GLN A 147 -2.65 -26.00 -0.96
CA GLN A 147 -3.49 -26.66 -1.95
C GLN A 147 -4.93 -26.16 -1.81
N PHE A 148 -5.53 -25.71 -2.91
CA PHE A 148 -6.88 -25.14 -2.89
C PHE A 148 -7.61 -25.29 -4.22
N CYS A 149 -8.92 -25.08 -4.15
CA CYS A 149 -9.79 -25.05 -5.31
C CYS A 149 -9.55 -23.75 -6.09
N TYR A 150 -9.18 -23.83 -7.37
CA TYR A 150 -8.98 -22.63 -8.19
C TYR A 150 -10.29 -21.85 -8.40
N ILE A 151 -11.44 -22.52 -8.39
CA ILE A 151 -12.75 -21.86 -8.57
C ILE A 151 -13.06 -20.92 -7.40
N CYS A 152 -12.97 -21.41 -6.16
CA CYS A 152 -13.43 -20.63 -5.00
C CYS A 152 -12.31 -20.20 -4.04
N GLY A 153 -11.07 -20.61 -4.27
CA GLY A 153 -9.93 -20.29 -3.41
C GLY A 153 -9.89 -21.05 -2.07
N TYR A 154 -10.90 -21.86 -1.74
CA TYR A 154 -10.93 -22.61 -0.47
C TYR A 154 -9.95 -23.78 -0.46
N LYS A 155 -9.47 -24.12 0.74
CA LYS A 155 -8.64 -25.30 0.98
C LYS A 155 -9.21 -26.53 0.27
N TRP A 156 -8.33 -27.29 -0.37
CA TRP A 156 -8.70 -28.49 -1.12
C TRP A 156 -9.49 -29.47 -0.24
N HIS A 157 -10.51 -30.12 -0.81
CA HIS A 157 -11.52 -30.94 -0.14
C HIS A 157 -12.44 -30.25 0.90
N ALA A 158 -12.28 -28.96 1.18
CA ALA A 158 -13.14 -28.19 2.07
C ALA A 158 -14.03 -27.17 1.33
N CYS A 159 -14.02 -27.18 -0.01
CA CYS A 159 -14.83 -26.26 -0.80
C CYS A 159 -16.29 -26.75 -0.93
N PRO A 160 -17.29 -25.83 -0.95
CA PRO A 160 -18.69 -26.16 -1.20
C PRO A 160 -19.02 -26.25 -2.71
N CYS A 161 -18.02 -26.31 -3.58
CA CYS A 161 -18.25 -26.26 -5.03
C CYS A 161 -18.98 -27.52 -5.51
N PRO A 162 -19.97 -27.42 -6.43
CA PRO A 162 -20.68 -28.58 -6.99
C PRO A 162 -19.76 -29.58 -7.68
N GLN A 163 -18.61 -29.11 -8.16
CA GLN A 163 -17.63 -29.97 -8.81
C GLN A 163 -16.92 -30.90 -7.82
N ARG A 164 -17.02 -30.68 -6.49
CA ARG A 164 -16.35 -31.43 -5.39
C ARG A 164 -16.46 -32.95 -5.52
N ASP A 165 -17.57 -33.47 -6.03
CA ASP A 165 -17.78 -34.91 -6.16
C ASP A 165 -17.04 -35.53 -7.36
N LYS A 166 -16.71 -34.74 -8.39
CA LYS A 166 -15.88 -35.18 -9.53
C LYS A 166 -14.40 -35.36 -9.13
N HIS A 167 -13.97 -34.83 -7.98
CA HIS A 167 -12.58 -34.90 -7.50
C HIS A 167 -12.18 -36.26 -6.95
N ARG A 168 -13.14 -37.05 -6.44
CA ARG A 168 -12.84 -38.39 -5.90
C ARG A 168 -12.46 -39.42 -6.96
N LEU A 169 -12.71 -39.14 -8.24
CA LEU A 169 -12.46 -40.08 -9.33
C LEU A 169 -11.02 -40.01 -9.88
N TYR A 170 -10.29 -38.92 -9.63
CA TYR A 170 -8.91 -38.74 -10.13
C TYR A 170 -7.82 -39.03 -9.10
N ASP A 171 -8.15 -39.14 -7.80
CA ASP A 171 -7.22 -39.55 -6.74
C ASP A 171 -6.97 -41.08 -6.69
N ILE A 172 -7.59 -41.86 -7.59
CA ILE A 172 -7.50 -43.34 -7.65
C ILE A 172 -6.84 -43.83 -8.96
N ALA A 173 -6.36 -42.94 -9.83
CA ALA A 173 -5.56 -43.35 -10.98
C ALA A 173 -4.09 -43.51 -10.54
N PRO A 174 -3.50 -44.71 -10.61
CA PRO A 174 -2.12 -44.98 -10.19
C PRO A 174 -1.08 -44.21 -11.02
#